data_AF-A0A7S0BNV9-F1
#
_entry.id   AF-A0A7S0BNV9-F1
#
_cell.length_a   1.000
_cell.length_b   1.000
_cell.length_c   1.000
_cell.angle_alpha   90.00
_cell.angle_beta   90.00
_cell.angle_gamma   90.00
#
_symmetry.space_group_name_H-M   'P 1'
#
loop_
_entity.id
_entity.type
_entity.pdbx_description
1 polymer ?
#
loop_
_entity_poly.entity_id
_entity_poly.type
_entity_poly.pdbx_seq_one_letter_code
_entity_poly.pdbx_strand_id
1 'polypeptide(L)'
;PMSHKEKKRLAGVAGANQPMVDDEATSRGIVHSEIWKFDPEAKRWEKLKRSGYGPSNRSGFGMVLYKNQLVTFGGVEDEETEESLRSTFYNDLFAYNIS
;
A
#
# COMPACT_ATOMS: atom_id res chain seq x y z
N PRO A 1 30.33 12.41 26.61
CA PRO A 1 28.95 12.87 26.33
C PRO A 1 28.58 12.60 24.86
N MET A 2 27.57 11.75 24.62
CA MET A 2 27.14 11.34 23.26
C MET A 2 26.44 12.45 22.48
N SER A 3 26.52 12.38 21.15
CA SER A 3 26.07 13.44 20.24
C SER A 3 24.57 13.39 19.96
N HIS A 4 24.02 14.52 19.51
CA HIS A 4 22.60 14.73 19.24
C HIS A 4 22.00 13.75 18.20
N LYS A 5 22.84 13.15 17.34
CA LYS A 5 22.40 12.16 16.33
C LYS A 5 22.15 10.77 16.93
N GLU A 6 22.80 10.42 18.03
CA GLU A 6 22.67 9.09 18.64
C GLU A 6 21.39 8.97 19.48
N LYS A 7 20.89 10.08 20.04
CA LYS A 7 19.60 10.11 20.77
C LYS A 7 18.39 9.84 19.89
N LYS A 8 18.42 10.22 18.60
CA LYS A 8 17.29 9.99 17.66
C LYS A 8 17.09 8.53 17.27
N ARG A 9 18.09 7.67 17.48
CA ARG A 9 18.01 6.24 17.10
C ARG A 9 17.38 5.36 18.19
N LEU A 10 17.21 5.89 19.40
CA LEU A 10 16.68 5.15 20.57
C LEU A 10 15.25 5.60 20.98
N ALA A 11 14.72 6.67 20.39
CA ALA A 11 13.35 7.16 20.67
C ALA A 11 12.26 6.48 19.80
N GLY A 12 12.56 5.30 19.22
CA GLY A 12 11.61 4.47 18.48
C GLY A 12 10.87 3.45 19.35
N VAL A 13 10.87 3.62 20.67
CA VAL A 13 10.16 2.72 21.58
C VAL A 13 9.38 3.53 22.60
N ALA A 14 8.05 3.44 22.47
CA ALA A 14 7.01 3.70 23.46
C ALA A 14 6.87 5.11 24.09
N GLY A 15 5.67 5.67 23.90
CA GLY A 15 4.92 6.26 25.02
C GLY A 15 4.80 7.78 25.08
N ALA A 16 3.59 8.23 24.75
CA ALA A 16 2.81 9.27 25.44
C ALA A 16 3.32 10.73 25.48
N ASN A 17 2.55 11.59 24.79
CA ASN A 17 2.25 13.02 25.02
C ASN A 17 2.45 13.88 23.76
N GLN A 18 1.60 13.66 22.76
CA GLN A 18 1.24 14.71 21.79
C GLN A 18 -0.25 15.01 21.97
N PRO A 19 -0.67 16.30 21.95
CA PRO A 19 -2.09 16.63 21.94
C PRO A 19 -2.72 15.99 20.70
N MET A 20 -3.85 15.32 20.89
CA MET A 20 -4.67 14.78 19.80
C MET A 20 -5.16 15.97 18.99
N VAL A 21 -4.45 16.30 17.92
CA VAL A 21 -5.01 17.09 16.84
C VAL A 21 -5.97 16.14 16.16
N ASP A 22 -7.26 16.48 16.09
CA ASP A 22 -8.22 15.78 15.25
C ASP A 22 -7.79 16.02 13.80
N ASP A 23 -6.81 15.23 13.36
CA ASP A 23 -6.23 15.31 12.04
C ASP A 23 -7.24 14.61 11.11
N GLU A 24 -8.23 15.37 10.66
CA GLU A 24 -9.29 14.96 9.72
C GLU A 24 -8.71 14.21 8.49
N ALA A 25 -7.44 14.46 8.17
CA ALA A 25 -6.67 13.75 7.16
C ALA A 25 -6.36 12.27 7.49
N THR A 26 -6.47 11.83 8.74
CA THR A 26 -6.29 10.42 9.16
C THR A 26 -7.54 9.56 8.99
N SER A 27 -8.69 10.15 8.63
CA SER A 27 -9.95 9.40 8.42
C SER A 27 -10.01 8.69 7.05
N ARG A 28 -9.29 9.18 6.03
CA ARG A 28 -9.31 8.57 4.69
C ARG A 28 -8.34 7.39 4.60
N GLY A 29 -8.84 6.23 4.21
CA GLY A 29 -8.01 5.07 3.91
C GLY A 29 -7.03 5.33 2.75
N ILE A 30 -5.78 4.89 2.89
CA ILE A 30 -4.78 4.99 1.82
C ILE A 30 -4.87 3.73 0.94
N VAL A 31 -5.16 3.92 -0.35
CA VAL A 31 -5.13 2.83 -1.34
C VAL A 31 -3.71 2.70 -1.90
N HIS A 32 -3.05 1.58 -1.59
CA HIS A 32 -1.72 1.28 -2.10
C HIS A 32 -1.80 0.58 -3.47
N SER A 33 -0.93 0.99 -4.40
CA SER A 33 -0.83 0.40 -5.75
C SER A 33 0.52 -0.29 -6.02
N GLU A 34 1.23 -0.60 -4.95
CA GLU A 34 2.53 -1.27 -4.96
C GLU A 34 2.35 -2.78 -4.87
N ILE A 35 3.26 -3.53 -5.49
CA ILE A 35 3.34 -4.99 -5.34
C ILE A 35 4.58 -5.31 -4.53
N TRP A 36 4.39 -6.06 -3.45
CA TRP A 36 5.45 -6.49 -2.55
C TRP A 36 5.53 -8.01 -2.53
N LYS A 37 6.75 -8.54 -2.64
CA LYS A 37 7.07 -9.97 -2.52
C LYS A 37 7.79 -10.19 -1.20
N PHE A 38 7.35 -11.19 -0.44
CA PHE A 38 8.04 -11.63 0.76
C PHE A 38 8.94 -12.82 0.44
N ASP A 39 10.21 -12.73 0.79
CA ASP A 39 11.14 -13.85 0.81
C ASP A 39 11.19 -14.44 2.24
N PRO A 40 10.67 -15.66 2.46
CA PRO A 40 10.64 -16.27 3.79
C PRO A 40 12.01 -16.74 4.28
N GLU A 41 12.95 -17.06 3.38
CA GLU A 41 14.30 -17.50 3.74
C GLU A 41 15.13 -16.31 4.22
N ALA A 42 15.11 -15.22 3.44
CA ALA A 42 15.80 -13.98 3.79
C ALA A 42 15.03 -13.13 4.81
N LYS A 43 13.77 -13.47 5.11
CA LYS A 43 12.84 -12.70 5.97
C LYS A 43 12.76 -11.23 5.57
N ARG A 44 12.67 -10.97 4.27
CA ARG A 44 12.74 -9.62 3.72
C ARG A 44 11.62 -9.37 2.72
N TRP A 45 11.09 -8.16 2.76
CA TRP A 45 10.16 -7.65 1.75
C TRP A 45 10.93 -7.00 0.61
N GLU A 46 10.54 -7.34 -0.62
CA GLU A 46 11.05 -6.75 -1.84
C GLU A 46 9.90 -6.09 -2.59
N LYS A 47 10.04 -4.79 -2.87
CA LYS A 47 9.11 -4.07 -3.74
C LYS A 47 9.38 -4.47 -5.18
N LEU A 48 8.37 -5.04 -5.85
CA LEU A 48 8.49 -5.41 -7.27
C LEU A 48 8.38 -4.16 -8.14
N LYS A 49 9.26 -4.05 -9.15
CA LYS A 49 9.19 -2.97 -10.13
C LYS A 49 8.03 -3.25 -11.09
N ARG A 50 7.10 -2.30 -11.20
CA ARG A 50 6.08 -2.32 -12.26
C ARG A 50 6.76 -1.90 -13.56
N SER A 51 6.60 -2.68 -14.62
CA SER A 51 6.93 -2.28 -15.99
C SER A 51 5.64 -2.10 -16.79
N GLY A 52 5.56 -1.03 -17.58
CA GLY A 52 4.38 -0.74 -18.42
C GLY A 52 3.18 -0.17 -17.66
N TYR A 53 2.02 -0.21 -18.33
CA TYR A 53 0.74 0.24 -17.78
C TYR A 53 0.18 -0.78 -16.78
N GLY A 54 -0.56 -0.30 -15.78
CA GLY A 54 -1.33 -1.15 -14.88
C GLY A 54 -2.60 -0.46 -14.41
N PRO A 55 -3.36 -1.07 -13.50
CA PRO A 55 -4.62 -0.56 -12.99
C PRO A 55 -4.43 0.77 -12.25
N SER A 56 -5.51 1.57 -12.21
CA SER A 56 -5.63 2.68 -11.25
C SER A 56 -5.65 2.17 -9.81
N ASN A 57 -5.61 3.08 -8.85
CA ASN A 57 -5.70 2.73 -7.44
C ASN A 57 -7.06 2.05 -7.19
N ARG A 58 -7.05 0.82 -6.67
CA ARG A 58 -8.27 0.07 -6.39
C ARG A 58 -8.07 -0.99 -5.33
N SER A 59 -9.17 -1.38 -4.72
CA SER A 59 -9.26 -2.46 -3.74
C SER A 59 -10.22 -3.57 -4.21
N GLY A 60 -10.34 -4.65 -3.43
CA GLY A 60 -11.34 -5.70 -3.69
C GLY A 60 -11.17 -6.48 -5.00
N PHE A 61 -10.01 -6.40 -5.65
CA PHE A 61 -9.73 -7.13 -6.89
C PHE A 61 -9.34 -8.59 -6.62
N GLY A 62 -9.60 -9.46 -7.60
CA GLY A 62 -9.10 -10.83 -7.58
C GLY A 62 -7.67 -10.91 -8.09
N MET A 63 -6.84 -11.78 -7.51
CA MET A 63 -5.47 -12.01 -7.95
C MET A 63 -5.11 -13.49 -7.89
N VAL A 64 -4.44 -13.98 -8.93
CA VAL A 64 -3.91 -15.35 -9.00
C VAL A 64 -2.48 -15.35 -9.53
N LEU A 65 -1.67 -16.29 -9.05
CA LEU A 65 -0.36 -16.57 -9.61
C LEU A 65 -0.48 -17.68 -10.66
N TYR A 66 -0.05 -17.40 -11.89
CA TYR A 66 0.02 -18.40 -12.96
C TYR A 66 1.38 -18.34 -13.63
N LYS A 67 2.17 -19.41 -13.50
CA LYS A 67 3.59 -19.45 -13.91
C LYS A 67 4.35 -18.28 -13.28
N ASN A 68 5.06 -17.47 -14.06
CA ASN A 68 5.78 -16.28 -13.61
C ASN A 68 4.95 -14.99 -13.75
N GLN A 69 3.62 -15.08 -13.74
CA GLN A 69 2.75 -13.93 -13.87
C GLN A 69 1.74 -13.83 -12.74
N LEU A 70 1.67 -12.66 -12.10
CA LEU A 70 0.53 -12.29 -11.27
C LEU A 70 -0.57 -11.75 -12.18
N VAL A 71 -1.71 -12.42 -12.22
CA VAL A 71 -2.88 -12.00 -13.00
C VAL A 71 -3.92 -11.41 -12.05
N THR A 72 -4.38 -10.20 -12.34
CA THR A 72 -5.39 -9.48 -11.54
C THR A 72 -6.63 -9.18 -12.38
N PHE A 73 -7.80 -9.21 -11.76
CA PHE A 73 -9.07 -8.90 -12.42
C PHE A 73 -9.97 -8.01 -11.54
N GLY A 74 -10.50 -6.96 -12.16
CA GLY A 74 -11.51 -6.07 -11.60
C GLY A 74 -11.04 -5.18 -10.44
N GLY A 75 -11.89 -5.04 -9.43
CA GLY A 75 -11.69 -4.18 -8.26
C GLY A 75 -12.62 -2.97 -8.23
N VAL A 76 -12.49 -2.17 -7.17
CA VAL A 76 -13.26 -0.94 -6.95
C VAL A 76 -12.34 0.22 -6.57
N GLU A 77 -12.57 1.38 -7.16
CA GLU A 77 -11.97 2.66 -6.76
C GLU A 77 -13.07 3.52 -6.14
N ASP A 78 -12.88 3.91 -4.87
CA ASP A 78 -13.80 4.73 -4.13
C ASP A 78 -13.26 6.17 -4.05
N GLU A 79 -14.08 7.12 -4.49
CA GLU A 79 -13.85 8.54 -4.34
C GLU A 79 -14.77 9.10 -3.25
N GLU A 80 -14.19 9.49 -2.12
CA GLU A 80 -14.91 10.02 -0.96
C GLU A 80 -14.71 11.53 -0.83
N THR A 81 -15.83 12.25 -0.77
CA THR A 81 -15.91 13.66 -0.36
C THR A 81 -16.63 13.76 0.99
N GLU A 82 -16.67 14.93 1.60
CA GLU A 82 -17.40 15.15 2.87
C GLU A 82 -18.90 14.80 2.77
N GLU A 83 -19.47 14.87 1.57
CA GLU A 83 -20.92 14.73 1.34
C GLU A 83 -21.29 13.49 0.53
N SER A 84 -20.32 12.77 -0.06
CA SER A 84 -20.63 11.67 -0.98
C SER A 84 -19.51 10.63 -1.10
N LEU A 85 -19.93 9.40 -1.39
CA LEU A 85 -19.05 8.29 -1.76
C LEU A 85 -19.43 7.80 -3.16
N ARG A 86 -18.49 7.83 -4.10
CA ARG A 86 -18.68 7.30 -5.46
C ARG A 86 -17.74 6.13 -5.71
N SER A 87 -18.32 4.97 -5.99
CA SER A 87 -17.57 3.76 -6.33
C SER A 87 -17.54 3.52 -7.84
N THR A 88 -16.35 3.28 -8.40
CA THR A 88 -16.16 2.82 -9.77
C THR A 88 -15.73 1.35 -9.75
N PHE A 89 -16.56 0.47 -10.35
CA PHE A 89 -16.26 -0.96 -10.46
C PHE A 89 -15.61 -1.28 -11.80
N TYR A 90 -14.57 -2.10 -11.75
CA TYR A 90 -13.79 -2.46 -12.94
C TYR A 90 -13.96 -3.93 -13.31
N ASN A 91 -13.77 -4.20 -14.59
CA ASN A 91 -13.83 -5.54 -15.21
C ASN A 91 -12.63 -5.79 -16.14
N ASP A 92 -11.54 -5.06 -15.94
CA ASP A 92 -10.30 -5.19 -16.70
C ASP A 92 -9.38 -6.28 -16.11
N LEU A 93 -8.45 -6.75 -16.94
CA LEU A 93 -7.46 -7.77 -16.60
C LEU A 93 -6.05 -7.21 -16.80
N PHE A 94 -5.19 -7.43 -15.82
CA PHE A 94 -3.76 -7.10 -15.92
C PHE A 94 -2.91 -8.33 -15.58
N ALA A 95 -1.72 -8.40 -16.17
CA ALA A 95 -0.73 -9.43 -15.89
C ALA A 95 0.64 -8.80 -15.67
N TYR A 96 1.27 -9.13 -14.54
CA TYR A 96 2.60 -8.64 -14.18
C TYR A 96 3.59 -9.79 -14.25
N ASN A 97 4.68 -9.61 -14.99
CA ASN A 97 5.79 -10.55 -14.92
C ASN A 97 6.52 -10.38 -13.57
N ILE A 98 6.72 -11.48 -12.85
CA ILE A 98 7.39 -11.52 -11.54
C ILE A 98 8.68 -12.35 -11.54
N SER A 99 9.18 -12.74 -12.73
CA SER A 99 10.49 -13.39 -12.91
C SER A 99 11.64 -12.46 -12.55
#